data_AF-A0A359LZI8-F1
#
_entry.id   AF-A0A359LZI8-F1
#
_cell.length_a   1.000
_cell.length_b   1.000
_cell.length_c   1.000
_cell.angle_alpha   90.00
_cell.angle_beta   90.00
_cell.angle_gamma   90.00
#
_symmetry.space_group_name_H-M   'P 1'
#
loop_
_entity.id
_entity.type
_entity.pdbx_description
1 polymer ?
#
loop_
_entity_poly.entity_id
_entity_poly.type
_entity_poly.pdbx_seq_one_letter_code
_entity_poly.pdbx_strand_id
1 'polypeptide(L)'
;VGRDIANFWIFAASMIQRSPAPDHWRLHGYTGADFLERMLSEKRGNVLSISGRNARKLEYLEAGVRAGMHVLADKPWIIEPEQLPRLIAAIEDAERRGVAVYDCMTQRFEIAYRLQRELVNDRDLFGPLQPGTPQAPAVRMVSSHFLLKSGFRPAWYFDIRQQGEALADVGTHVVDLAHWTLFPDDAPDYTRDIQLLSARRWPTIL
;
A
#
# COMPACT_ATOMS: atom_id res chain seq x y z
N VAL A 1 -4.58 27.18 -6.31
CA VAL A 1 -4.19 25.75 -6.25
C VAL A 1 -3.08 25.61 -5.23
N GLY A 2 -3.21 24.75 -4.22
CA GLY A 2 -2.17 24.56 -3.20
C GLY A 2 -0.89 23.94 -3.78
N ARG A 3 0.25 24.13 -3.11
CA ARG A 3 1.58 23.65 -3.56
C ARG A 3 1.61 22.15 -3.86
N ASP A 4 0.91 21.35 -3.05
CA ASP A 4 0.81 19.88 -3.23
C ASP A 4 0.17 19.52 -4.58
N ILE A 5 -0.94 20.17 -4.94
CA ILE A 5 -1.65 19.91 -6.20
C ILE A 5 -0.82 20.38 -7.40
N ALA A 6 -0.15 21.52 -7.29
CA ALA A 6 0.75 22.00 -8.35
C ALA A 6 1.89 21.00 -8.61
N ASN A 7 2.54 20.52 -7.55
CA ASN A 7 3.60 19.51 -7.64
C ASN A 7 3.10 18.19 -8.23
N PHE A 8 1.88 17.76 -7.86
CA PHE A 8 1.25 16.58 -8.44
C PHE A 8 1.07 16.72 -9.95
N TRP A 9 0.54 17.84 -10.44
CA TRP A 9 0.34 18.05 -11.87
C TRP A 9 1.65 18.09 -12.66
N ILE A 10 2.70 18.71 -12.10
CA ILE A 10 4.04 18.70 -12.70
C ILE A 10 4.56 17.26 -12.81
N PHE A 11 4.44 16.47 -11.73
CA PHE A 11 4.87 15.08 -11.72
C PHE A 11 4.08 14.24 -12.74
N ALA A 12 2.75 14.35 -12.74
CA ALA A 12 1.86 13.63 -13.66
C ALA A 12 2.15 13.97 -15.13
N ALA A 13 2.31 15.25 -15.45
CA ALA A 13 2.67 15.69 -16.81
C ALA A 13 4.02 15.08 -17.25
N SER A 14 5.02 15.06 -16.35
CA SER A 14 6.31 14.44 -16.64
C SER A 14 6.22 12.93 -16.89
N MET A 15 5.33 12.23 -16.17
CA MET A 15 5.09 10.79 -16.34
C MET A 15 4.39 10.51 -17.67
N ILE A 16 3.38 11.32 -18.02
CA ILE A 16 2.66 11.21 -19.29
C ILE A 16 3.62 11.40 -20.47
N GLN A 17 4.48 12.43 -20.42
CA GLN A 17 5.47 12.68 -21.48
C GLN A 17 6.46 11.53 -21.69
N ARG A 18 6.76 10.75 -20.64
CA ARG A 18 7.64 9.57 -20.72
C ARG A 18 6.87 8.26 -20.99
N SER A 19 5.55 8.31 -21.09
CA SER A 19 4.72 7.13 -21.37
C SER A 19 4.95 6.66 -22.81
N PRO A 20 4.86 5.35 -23.10
CA PRO A 20 4.92 4.84 -24.48
C PRO A 20 3.84 5.41 -25.41
N ALA A 21 2.73 5.92 -24.86
CA ALA A 21 1.62 6.51 -25.59
C ALA A 21 1.11 7.79 -24.89
N PRO A 22 1.86 8.91 -24.95
CA PRO A 22 1.54 10.14 -24.20
C PRO A 22 0.18 10.74 -24.59
N ASP A 23 -0.20 10.60 -25.85
CA ASP A 23 -1.41 11.12 -26.49
C ASP A 23 -2.69 10.33 -26.12
N HIS A 24 -2.56 9.19 -25.44
CA HIS A 24 -3.70 8.46 -24.87
C HIS A 24 -4.20 9.06 -23.55
N TRP A 25 -3.43 9.95 -22.92
CA TRP A 25 -3.79 10.55 -21.64
C TRP A 25 -4.61 11.82 -21.84
N ARG A 26 -5.83 11.85 -21.30
CA ARG A 26 -6.66 13.06 -21.19
C ARG A 26 -6.89 13.41 -19.73
N LEU A 27 -6.26 14.49 -19.28
CA LEU A 27 -6.35 14.95 -17.90
C LEU A 27 -7.55 15.88 -17.71
N HIS A 28 -8.44 15.51 -16.79
CA HIS A 28 -9.53 16.35 -16.31
C HIS A 28 -9.31 16.64 -14.82
N GLY A 29 -9.06 17.91 -14.49
CA GLY A 29 -8.77 18.33 -13.11
C GLY A 29 -9.97 18.99 -12.45
N TYR A 30 -10.25 18.59 -11.21
CA TYR A 30 -11.14 19.32 -10.30
C TYR A 30 -10.44 19.60 -8.98
N THR A 31 -10.57 20.82 -8.47
CA THR A 31 -10.09 21.21 -7.15
C THR A 31 -11.20 21.95 -6.42
N GLY A 32 -11.75 21.33 -5.38
CA GLY A 32 -12.79 21.88 -4.52
C GLY A 32 -12.77 21.16 -3.18
N ALA A 33 -13.40 21.75 -2.16
CA ALA A 33 -13.53 21.07 -0.86
C ALA A 33 -14.43 19.83 -0.95
N ASP A 34 -15.33 19.82 -1.93
CA ASP A 34 -16.32 18.79 -2.29
C ASP A 34 -15.80 17.78 -3.33
N PHE A 35 -14.47 17.64 -3.47
CA PHE A 35 -13.88 16.80 -4.52
C PHE A 35 -14.34 15.34 -4.46
N LEU A 36 -14.55 14.81 -3.26
CA LEU A 36 -14.97 13.43 -3.04
C LEU A 36 -16.44 13.27 -3.43
N GLU A 37 -17.31 14.15 -2.92
CA GLU A 37 -18.73 14.19 -3.21
C GLU A 37 -18.99 14.33 -4.72
N ARG A 38 -18.25 15.22 -5.37
CA ARG A 38 -18.33 15.41 -6.82
C ARG A 38 -17.85 14.19 -7.61
N MET A 39 -16.76 13.55 -7.18
CA MET A 39 -16.27 12.32 -7.84
C MET A 39 -17.31 11.20 -7.76
N LEU A 40 -17.96 11.04 -6.59
CA LEU A 40 -18.98 10.02 -6.35
C LEU A 40 -20.31 10.31 -7.07
N SER A 41 -20.65 11.58 -7.30
CA SER A 41 -21.88 11.95 -8.02
C SER A 41 -21.73 11.89 -9.54
N GLU A 42 -20.58 12.34 -10.07
CA GLU A 42 -20.34 12.33 -11.51
C GLU A 42 -19.94 10.96 -12.06
N LYS A 43 -19.31 10.10 -11.24
CA LYS A 43 -18.89 8.71 -11.58
C LYS A 43 -18.27 8.56 -12.98
N ARG A 44 -17.33 9.44 -13.33
CA ARG A 44 -16.71 9.47 -14.68
C ARG A 44 -15.79 8.28 -14.99
N GLY A 45 -15.61 7.35 -14.07
CA GLY A 45 -14.77 6.17 -14.23
C GLY A 45 -15.21 5.03 -13.32
N ASN A 46 -14.60 3.87 -13.48
CA ASN A 46 -14.91 2.64 -12.74
C ASN A 46 -13.77 2.16 -11.82
N VAL A 47 -12.59 2.79 -11.89
CA VAL A 47 -11.44 2.51 -11.02
C VAL A 47 -11.04 3.79 -10.27
N LEU A 48 -11.02 3.73 -8.94
CA LEU A 48 -10.51 4.77 -8.06
C LEU A 48 -9.05 4.47 -7.69
N SER A 49 -8.12 5.33 -8.10
CA SER A 49 -6.70 5.21 -7.74
C SER A 49 -6.36 6.15 -6.58
N ILE A 50 -5.80 5.64 -5.48
CA ILE A 50 -5.51 6.42 -4.27
C ILE A 50 -4.03 6.31 -3.90
N SER A 51 -3.30 7.42 -3.95
CA SER A 51 -1.94 7.56 -3.41
C SER A 51 -1.75 8.97 -2.85
N GLY A 52 -1.07 9.11 -1.71
CA GLY A 52 -0.93 10.38 -1.00
C GLY A 52 -1.08 10.23 0.51
N ARG A 53 -1.78 11.17 1.15
CA ARG A 53 -2.01 11.19 2.61
C ARG A 53 -2.76 9.94 3.06
N ASN A 54 -2.22 9.24 4.05
CA ASN A 54 -2.75 7.95 4.49
C ASN A 54 -3.87 8.07 5.51
N ALA A 55 -3.94 9.17 6.28
CA ALA A 55 -4.94 9.39 7.33
C ALA A 55 -6.41 9.22 6.88
N ARG A 56 -6.75 9.64 5.66
CA ARG A 56 -8.11 9.52 5.08
C ARG A 56 -8.21 8.44 4.01
N LYS A 57 -7.20 7.58 3.87
CA LYS A 57 -7.17 6.61 2.76
C LYS A 57 -8.31 5.60 2.85
N LEU A 58 -8.54 5.06 4.05
CA LEU A 58 -9.64 4.14 4.30
C LEU A 58 -11.00 4.78 3.99
N GLU A 59 -11.20 6.06 4.33
CA GLU A 59 -12.43 6.80 4.00
C GLU A 59 -12.69 6.85 2.49
N TYR A 60 -11.64 7.14 1.70
CA TYR A 60 -11.76 7.19 0.24
C TYR A 60 -11.99 5.82 -0.38
N LEU A 61 -11.36 4.78 0.17
CA LEU A 61 -11.60 3.39 -0.23
C LEU A 61 -13.05 2.99 0.05
N GLU A 62 -13.55 3.21 1.27
CA GLU A 62 -14.94 2.97 1.66
C GLU A 62 -15.93 3.73 0.76
N ALA A 63 -15.61 4.97 0.39
CA ALA A 63 -16.44 5.76 -0.53
C ALA A 63 -16.48 5.17 -1.95
N GLY A 64 -15.32 4.79 -2.51
CA GLY A 64 -15.23 4.15 -3.83
C GLY A 64 -15.98 2.82 -3.88
N VAL A 65 -15.79 1.97 -2.88
CA VAL A 65 -16.50 0.68 -2.76
C VAL A 65 -18.01 0.90 -2.70
N ARG A 66 -18.50 1.79 -1.82
CA ARG A 66 -19.94 2.09 -1.74
C ARG A 66 -20.53 2.63 -3.03
N ALA A 67 -19.72 3.34 -3.84
CA ALA A 67 -20.12 3.84 -5.14
C ALA A 67 -20.11 2.78 -6.27
N GLY A 68 -19.62 1.56 -5.99
CA GLY A 68 -19.50 0.48 -6.97
C GLY A 68 -18.27 0.60 -7.87
N MET A 69 -17.19 1.23 -7.39
CA MET A 69 -15.93 1.36 -8.12
C MET A 69 -14.93 0.30 -7.64
N HIS A 70 -14.10 -0.21 -8.56
CA HIS A 70 -12.86 -0.89 -8.17
C HIS A 70 -11.91 0.14 -7.53
N VAL A 71 -11.09 -0.26 -6.56
CA VAL A 71 -10.14 0.62 -5.88
C VAL A 71 -8.73 0.05 -5.98
N LEU A 72 -7.81 0.85 -6.51
CA LEU A 72 -6.37 0.60 -6.45
C LEU A 72 -5.77 1.62 -5.48
N ALA A 73 -5.39 1.17 -4.29
CA ALA A 73 -4.91 2.06 -3.24
C ALA A 73 -3.48 1.68 -2.85
N ASP A 74 -2.57 2.65 -2.91
CA ASP A 74 -1.21 2.48 -2.41
C ASP A 74 -1.21 2.27 -0.90
N LYS A 75 -0.33 1.42 -0.40
CA LYS A 75 -0.12 1.20 1.02
C LYS A 75 0.35 2.46 1.76
N PRO A 76 0.17 2.52 3.09
CA PRO A 76 -0.73 1.68 3.86
C PRO A 76 -2.18 2.16 3.75
N TRP A 77 -3.12 1.20 3.86
CA TRP A 77 -4.56 1.50 3.83
C TRP A 77 -5.08 2.04 5.16
N ILE A 78 -4.46 1.62 6.26
CA ILE A 78 -4.71 2.08 7.62
C ILE A 78 -3.38 2.44 8.28
N ILE A 79 -3.41 3.37 9.22
CA ILE A 79 -2.21 3.80 9.96
C ILE A 79 -2.39 3.64 11.48
N GLU A 80 -3.62 3.39 11.94
CA GLU A 80 -3.95 3.10 13.33
C GLU A 80 -4.61 1.72 13.44
N PRO A 81 -4.27 0.91 14.46
CA PRO A 81 -4.80 -0.45 14.62
C PRO A 81 -6.33 -0.48 14.83
N GLU A 82 -6.91 0.56 15.42
CA GLU A 82 -8.36 0.69 15.64
C GLU A 82 -9.15 0.75 14.33
N GLN A 83 -8.48 1.00 13.20
CA GLN A 83 -9.10 1.02 11.87
C GLN A 83 -9.23 -0.38 11.27
N LEU A 84 -8.58 -1.41 11.82
CA LEU A 84 -8.58 -2.76 11.25
C LEU A 84 -10.00 -3.35 11.09
N PRO A 85 -10.91 -3.26 12.09
CA PRO A 85 -12.28 -3.76 11.90
C PRO A 85 -13.03 -3.06 10.76
N ARG A 86 -12.80 -1.75 10.59
CA ARG A 86 -13.39 -0.99 9.48
C ARG A 86 -12.81 -1.41 8.13
N LEU A 87 -11.51 -1.68 8.07
CA LEU A 87 -10.88 -2.17 6.86
C LEU A 87 -11.43 -3.53 6.45
N ILE A 88 -11.59 -4.46 7.39
CA ILE A 88 -12.19 -5.78 7.12
C ILE A 88 -13.61 -5.61 6.56
N ALA A 89 -14.44 -4.78 7.20
CA ALA A 89 -15.80 -4.50 6.73
C ALA A 89 -15.83 -3.88 5.32
N ALA A 90 -14.84 -3.04 4.97
CA ALA A 90 -14.73 -2.44 3.65
C ALA A 90 -14.33 -3.48 2.57
N ILE A 91 -13.45 -4.43 2.89
CA ILE A 91 -13.07 -5.54 2.00
C ILE A 91 -14.28 -6.46 1.77
N GLU A 92 -15.00 -6.83 2.83
CA GLU A 92 -16.24 -7.62 2.72
C GLU A 92 -17.31 -6.89 1.90
N ASP A 93 -17.43 -5.56 2.05
CA ASP A 93 -18.37 -4.77 1.24
C ASP A 93 -17.97 -4.74 -0.24
N ALA A 94 -16.67 -4.71 -0.54
CA ALA A 94 -16.17 -4.81 -1.90
C ALA A 94 -16.52 -6.17 -2.54
N GLU A 95 -16.33 -7.26 -1.79
CA GLU A 95 -16.70 -8.61 -2.22
C GLU A 95 -18.21 -8.71 -2.49
N ARG A 96 -19.06 -8.28 -1.56
CA ARG A 96 -20.53 -8.27 -1.75
C ARG A 96 -20.99 -7.49 -2.97
N ARG A 97 -20.25 -6.43 -3.34
CA ARG A 97 -20.55 -5.58 -4.50
C ARG A 97 -19.90 -6.07 -5.80
N GLY A 98 -19.07 -7.11 -5.75
CA GLY A 98 -18.34 -7.60 -6.91
C GLY A 98 -17.29 -6.61 -7.44
N VAL A 99 -16.76 -5.74 -6.58
CA VAL A 99 -15.70 -4.79 -6.93
C VAL A 99 -14.38 -5.21 -6.31
N ALA A 100 -13.29 -4.92 -7.01
CA ALA A 100 -11.95 -5.28 -6.56
C ALA A 100 -11.36 -4.14 -5.74
N VAL A 101 -10.79 -4.45 -4.58
CA VAL A 101 -9.92 -3.55 -3.81
C VAL A 101 -8.53 -4.16 -3.79
N TYR A 102 -7.52 -3.42 -4.23
CA TYR A 102 -6.19 -3.97 -4.44
C TYR A 102 -5.08 -3.01 -4.03
N ASP A 103 -4.09 -3.54 -3.33
CA ASP A 103 -2.93 -2.78 -2.87
C ASP A 103 -1.77 -2.89 -3.87
N CYS A 104 -0.92 -1.87 -3.91
CA CYS A 104 0.26 -1.79 -4.75
C CYS A 104 1.47 -2.48 -4.10
N MET A 105 1.43 -3.81 -3.91
CA MET A 105 2.58 -4.61 -3.44
C MET A 105 3.64 -4.81 -4.52
N THR A 106 4.26 -3.69 -4.92
CA THR A 106 5.18 -3.62 -6.06
C THR A 106 6.39 -4.54 -5.94
N GLN A 107 6.86 -4.83 -4.73
CA GLN A 107 8.03 -5.69 -4.51
C GLN A 107 7.81 -7.12 -4.97
N ARG A 108 6.56 -7.62 -5.03
CA ARG A 108 6.24 -8.94 -5.58
C ARG A 108 6.57 -9.09 -7.07
N PHE A 109 6.74 -7.97 -7.78
CA PHE A 109 7.08 -7.95 -9.21
C PHE A 109 8.57 -7.79 -9.49
N GLU A 110 9.38 -7.55 -8.45
CA GLU A 110 10.83 -7.43 -8.58
C GLU A 110 11.45 -8.84 -8.67
N ILE A 111 12.41 -9.00 -9.59
CA ILE A 111 12.92 -10.33 -9.96
C ILE A 111 13.71 -11.00 -8.83
N ALA A 112 14.47 -10.25 -8.03
CA ALA A 112 15.21 -10.83 -6.91
C ALA A 112 14.26 -11.40 -5.84
N TYR A 113 13.13 -10.76 -5.54
CA TYR A 113 12.13 -11.34 -4.62
C TYR A 113 11.41 -12.54 -5.22
N ARG A 114 11.08 -12.51 -6.52
CA ARG A 114 10.50 -13.67 -7.21
C ARG A 114 11.44 -14.87 -7.19
N LEU A 115 12.73 -14.67 -7.46
CA LEU A 115 13.74 -15.73 -7.40
C LEU A 115 13.88 -16.27 -5.97
N GLN A 116 13.89 -15.41 -4.95
CA GLN A 116 13.91 -15.86 -3.55
C GLN A 116 12.72 -16.77 -3.25
N ARG A 117 11.50 -16.37 -3.65
CA ARG A 117 10.29 -17.19 -3.49
C ARG A 117 10.44 -18.55 -4.15
N GLU A 118 10.86 -18.62 -5.42
CA GLU A 118 11.04 -19.91 -6.11
C GLU A 118 12.08 -20.78 -5.40
N LEU A 119 13.23 -20.22 -5.02
CA LEU A 119 14.33 -20.96 -4.43
C LEU A 119 14.00 -21.51 -3.03
N VAL A 120 13.32 -20.75 -2.17
CA VAL A 120 12.98 -21.24 -0.82
C VAL A 120 11.85 -22.28 -0.82
N ASN A 121 11.04 -22.32 -1.88
CA ASN A 121 9.96 -23.30 -2.04
C ASN A 121 10.38 -24.54 -2.85
N ASP A 122 11.58 -24.55 -3.43
CA ASP A 122 12.21 -25.75 -3.98
C ASP A 122 12.74 -26.62 -2.83
N ARG A 123 12.00 -27.70 -2.51
CA ARG A 123 12.36 -28.60 -1.40
C ARG A 123 13.63 -29.40 -1.66
N ASP A 124 13.96 -29.68 -2.91
CA ASP A 124 15.16 -30.47 -3.24
C ASP A 124 16.41 -29.60 -3.07
N LEU A 125 16.30 -28.30 -3.32
CA LEU A 125 17.38 -27.33 -3.11
C LEU A 125 17.48 -26.81 -1.67
N PHE A 126 16.35 -26.39 -1.09
CA PHE A 126 16.30 -25.64 0.16
C PHE A 126 15.95 -26.51 1.38
N GLY A 127 15.33 -27.67 1.15
CA GLY A 127 14.75 -28.48 2.21
C GLY A 127 13.48 -27.84 2.80
N PRO A 128 12.93 -28.42 3.90
CA PRO A 128 11.78 -27.85 4.58
C PRO A 128 12.14 -26.58 5.36
N LEU A 129 11.22 -25.61 5.39
CA LEU A 129 11.34 -24.42 6.24
C LEU A 129 11.44 -24.85 7.71
N GLN A 130 12.49 -24.41 8.39
CA GLN A 130 12.70 -24.70 9.81
C GLN A 130 12.05 -23.63 10.69
N PRO A 131 11.42 -24.01 11.82
CA PRO A 131 10.87 -23.03 12.76
C PRO A 131 11.99 -22.23 13.42
N GLY A 132 11.73 -20.96 13.67
CA GLY A 132 12.64 -20.07 14.40
C GLY A 132 12.30 -19.96 15.88
N THR A 133 13.15 -19.25 16.61
CA THR A 133 12.87 -18.77 17.98
C THR A 133 12.89 -17.24 18.00
N PRO A 134 12.38 -16.58 19.06
CA PRO A 134 12.48 -15.12 19.18
C PRO A 134 13.93 -14.60 19.12
N GLN A 135 14.92 -15.38 19.58
CA GLN A 135 16.33 -15.02 19.56
C GLN A 135 17.01 -15.36 18.21
N ALA A 136 16.54 -16.41 17.53
CA ALA A 136 17.02 -16.85 16.22
C ALA A 136 15.82 -17.10 15.29
N PRO A 137 15.21 -16.04 14.73
CA PRO A 137 14.04 -16.19 13.87
C PRO A 137 14.43 -16.89 12.56
N ALA A 138 13.51 -17.67 12.01
CA ALA A 138 13.71 -18.38 10.74
C ALA A 138 13.96 -17.41 9.57
N VAL A 139 13.34 -16.22 9.65
CA VAL A 139 13.49 -15.18 8.64
C VAL A 139 13.81 -13.84 9.29
N ARG A 140 14.76 -13.14 8.68
CA ARG A 140 15.11 -11.75 8.99
C ARG A 140 15.05 -10.96 7.71
N MET A 141 14.26 -9.88 7.73
CA MET A 141 14.13 -8.99 6.58
C MET A 141 14.38 -7.55 7.03
N VAL A 142 15.03 -6.80 6.18
CA VAL A 142 15.37 -5.39 6.42
C VAL A 142 14.98 -4.60 5.18
N SER A 143 14.33 -3.46 5.38
CA SER A 143 14.07 -2.49 4.33
C SER A 143 14.57 -1.12 4.79
N SER A 144 15.39 -0.48 3.96
CA SER A 144 15.89 0.87 4.20
C SER A 144 15.30 1.81 3.16
N HIS A 145 14.63 2.86 3.63
CA HIS A 145 14.06 3.90 2.79
C HIS A 145 14.74 5.23 3.09
N PHE A 146 15.57 5.70 2.16
CA PHE A 146 16.19 7.01 2.26
C PHE A 146 15.19 8.12 1.93
N LEU A 147 15.40 9.29 2.53
CA LEU A 147 14.53 10.45 2.34
C LEU A 147 14.48 10.89 0.87
N LEU A 148 15.65 10.88 0.22
CA LEU A 148 15.78 11.18 -1.21
C LEU A 148 15.34 9.97 -2.03
N LYS A 149 14.09 10.00 -2.48
CA LYS A 149 13.53 9.12 -3.51
C LYS A 149 12.84 10.03 -4.51
N SER A 150 13.26 10.00 -5.77
CA SER A 150 12.75 10.78 -6.92
C SER A 150 11.67 11.83 -6.59
N GLY A 151 12.06 13.11 -6.45
CA GLY A 151 11.13 14.23 -6.23
C GLY A 151 11.11 14.79 -4.81
N PHE A 152 10.21 15.74 -4.56
CA PHE A 152 10.05 16.41 -3.27
C PHE A 152 9.04 15.70 -2.38
N ARG A 153 9.40 15.43 -1.12
CA ARG A 153 8.45 14.97 -0.11
C ARG A 153 7.61 16.16 0.40
N PRO A 154 6.28 16.06 0.42
CA PRO A 154 5.44 17.10 0.99
C PRO A 154 5.60 17.14 2.52
N ALA A 155 5.36 18.29 3.15
CA ALA A 155 5.60 18.48 4.58
C ALA A 155 4.81 17.48 5.47
N TRP A 156 3.60 17.11 5.05
CA TRP A 156 2.78 16.13 5.78
C TRP A 156 3.36 14.71 5.78
N TYR A 157 4.33 14.39 4.91
CA TYR A 157 5.02 13.10 4.92
C TYR A 157 5.75 12.84 6.25
N PHE A 158 6.20 13.90 6.92
CA PHE A 158 6.91 13.82 8.19
C PHE A 158 5.97 13.84 9.42
N ASP A 159 4.66 14.02 9.21
CA ASP A 159 3.67 13.92 10.27
C ASP A 159 3.12 12.49 10.31
N ILE A 160 3.48 11.74 11.36
CA ILE A 160 3.04 10.34 11.53
C ILE A 160 1.51 10.22 11.62
N ARG A 161 0.79 11.29 11.97
CA ARG A 161 -0.68 11.30 11.99
C ARG A 161 -1.28 11.41 10.58
N GLN A 162 -0.47 11.76 9.58
CA GLN A 162 -0.87 11.90 8.17
C GLN A 162 -0.32 10.75 7.32
N GLN A 163 0.96 10.42 7.50
CA GLN A 163 1.67 9.37 6.76
C GLN A 163 1.52 7.98 7.41
N GLY A 164 1.36 7.91 8.74
CA GLY A 164 1.59 6.69 9.50
C GLY A 164 3.06 6.51 9.88
N GLU A 165 3.31 5.65 10.85
CA GLU A 165 4.67 5.30 11.26
C GLU A 165 5.35 4.38 10.24
N ALA A 166 6.68 4.28 10.31
CA ALA A 166 7.47 3.45 9.40
C ALA A 166 7.06 1.95 9.41
N LEU A 167 6.58 1.44 10.55
CA LEU A 167 6.07 0.07 10.67
C LEU A 167 4.79 -0.13 9.85
N ALA A 168 3.84 0.79 9.94
CA ALA A 168 2.63 0.76 9.11
C ALA A 168 2.96 1.05 7.65
N ASP A 169 3.85 1.99 7.36
CA ASP A 169 4.21 2.39 6.01
C ASP A 169 5.09 1.35 5.29
N VAL A 170 6.40 1.35 5.55
CA VAL A 170 7.35 0.46 4.86
C VAL A 170 7.27 -0.97 5.39
N GLY A 171 6.97 -1.13 6.69
CA GLY A 171 6.84 -2.46 7.30
C GLY A 171 5.77 -3.34 6.64
N THR A 172 4.72 -2.75 6.05
CA THR A 172 3.72 -3.48 5.26
C THR A 172 4.37 -4.32 4.16
N HIS A 173 5.34 -3.77 3.41
CA HIS A 173 6.04 -4.54 2.37
C HIS A 173 6.87 -5.69 2.94
N VAL A 174 7.49 -5.48 4.11
CA VAL A 174 8.33 -6.50 4.73
C VAL A 174 7.50 -7.68 5.21
N VAL A 175 6.36 -7.41 5.85
CA VAL A 175 5.41 -8.43 6.32
C VAL A 175 4.78 -9.15 5.13
N ASP A 176 4.39 -8.40 4.10
CA ASP A 176 3.86 -8.92 2.84
C ASP A 176 4.82 -9.91 2.19
N LEU A 177 6.08 -9.49 1.97
CA LEU A 177 7.08 -10.33 1.33
C LEU A 177 7.42 -11.56 2.15
N ALA A 178 7.50 -11.45 3.48
CA ALA A 178 7.77 -12.60 4.34
C ALA A 178 6.72 -13.70 4.13
N HIS A 179 5.44 -13.35 4.16
CA HIS A 179 4.36 -14.30 3.89
C HIS A 179 4.37 -14.78 2.44
N TRP A 180 4.41 -13.85 1.48
CA TRP A 180 4.33 -14.16 0.05
C TRP A 180 5.49 -15.05 -0.45
N THR A 181 6.65 -14.97 0.21
CA THR A 181 7.84 -15.75 -0.13
C THR A 181 7.81 -17.13 0.51
N LEU A 182 7.42 -17.24 1.78
CA LEU A 182 7.51 -18.49 2.55
C LEU A 182 6.25 -19.37 2.47
N PHE A 183 5.10 -18.74 2.23
CA PHE A 183 3.78 -19.36 2.29
C PHE A 183 2.95 -18.91 1.06
N PRO A 184 3.42 -19.20 -0.16
CA PRO A 184 2.88 -18.63 -1.39
C PRO A 184 1.40 -18.90 -1.68
N ASP A 185 0.88 -20.01 -1.15
CA ASP A 185 -0.48 -20.50 -1.40
C ASP A 185 -1.35 -20.54 -0.12
N ASP A 186 -0.79 -20.12 1.02
CA ASP A 186 -1.49 -20.14 2.31
C ASP A 186 -1.84 -18.71 2.73
N ALA A 187 -3.14 -18.41 2.79
CA ALA A 187 -3.62 -17.16 3.36
C ALA A 187 -3.57 -17.24 4.90
N PRO A 188 -2.81 -16.36 5.59
CA PRO A 188 -2.75 -16.40 7.04
C PRO A 188 -4.08 -15.95 7.66
N ASP A 189 -4.56 -16.70 8.64
CA ASP A 189 -5.59 -16.24 9.56
C ASP A 189 -4.95 -15.39 10.63
N TYR A 190 -5.02 -14.06 10.48
CA TYR A 190 -4.37 -13.14 11.41
C TYR A 190 -4.83 -13.27 12.87
N THR A 191 -5.96 -13.94 13.14
CA THR A 191 -6.47 -14.18 14.50
C THR A 191 -5.85 -15.40 15.17
N ARG A 192 -5.30 -16.33 14.38
CA ARG A 192 -4.73 -17.61 14.87
C ARG A 192 -3.25 -17.75 14.60
N ASP A 193 -2.80 -17.30 13.43
CA ASP A 193 -1.46 -17.56 12.91
C ASP A 193 -0.45 -16.47 13.28
N ILE A 194 -0.94 -15.30 13.73
CA ILE A 194 -0.10 -14.14 14.01
C ILE A 194 -0.11 -13.80 15.50
N GLN A 195 1.08 -13.77 16.10
CA GLN A 195 1.30 -13.31 17.47
C GLN A 195 2.38 -12.22 17.49
N LEU A 196 2.04 -11.03 17.98
CA LEU A 196 3.02 -9.96 18.19
C LEU A 196 3.82 -10.24 19.46
N LEU A 197 5.11 -10.59 19.30
CA LEU A 197 6.00 -10.89 20.43
C LEU A 197 6.66 -9.65 21.00
N SER A 198 7.16 -8.77 20.14
CA SER A 198 7.77 -7.50 20.53
C SER A 198 7.79 -6.52 19.36
N ALA A 199 7.71 -5.23 19.67
CA ALA A 199 7.86 -4.15 18.71
C ALA A 199 8.63 -2.99 19.34
N ARG A 200 9.38 -2.25 18.53
CA ARG A 200 10.10 -1.04 18.93
C ARG A 200 9.98 -0.01 17.83
N ARG A 201 9.93 1.25 18.23
CA ARG A 201 9.99 2.41 17.33
C ARG A 201 10.90 3.47 17.94
N TRP A 202 11.55 4.25 17.09
CA TRP A 202 12.36 5.40 17.50
C TRP A 202 12.39 6.42 16.36
N PRO A 203 12.56 7.72 16.67
CA PRO A 203 12.71 8.73 15.64
C PRO A 203 14.05 8.57 14.91
N THR A 204 14.07 8.91 13.63
CA THR A 204 15.33 9.25 12.95
C THR A 204 15.72 10.65 13.36
N ILE A 205 16.84 10.77 14.08
CA ILE A 205 17.43 12.07 14.43
C ILE A 205 18.31 12.49 13.25
N LEU A 206 18.03 13.66 12.68
CA LEU A 206 18.78 14.28 11.58
C LEU A 206 19.84 15.25 12.10
#